data_AF-A0A5Q4D992-F1
#
_entry.id   AF-A0A5Q4D992-F1
#
_cell.length_a   1.000
_cell.length_b   1.000
_cell.length_c   1.000
_cell.angle_alpha   90.00
_cell.angle_beta   90.00
_cell.angle_gamma   90.00
#
_symmetry.space_group_name_H-M   'P 1'
#
loop_
_entity.id
_entity.type
_entity.pdbx_description
1 polymer ?
#
loop_
_entity_poly.entity_id
_entity_poly.type
_entity_poly.pdbx_seq_one_letter_code
_entity_poly.pdbx_strand_id
1 'polypeptide(L)'
;MFKRVVPLFLIVLISGCYHAQISTGAPPSPQVIDQPWAHSFIGGLVPPNPIDASTQCANGVSRVETRLSFLNLVANAVTFSIYSPMHLTVVCAAGQEQALWTPALEAEDEPKLGPRLDRAPTSPRVF
;
A
#
# COMPACT_ATOMS: atom_id res chain seq x y z
N MET A 1 -26.39 -3.43 -32.18
CA MET A 1 -25.87 -2.72 -30.99
C MET A 1 -24.91 -3.56 -30.15
N PHE A 2 -25.22 -4.82 -29.80
CA PHE A 2 -24.43 -5.67 -28.89
C PHE A 2 -22.92 -5.77 -29.21
N LYS A 3 -22.53 -5.85 -30.49
CA LYS A 3 -21.13 -5.91 -30.94
C LYS A 3 -20.25 -4.72 -30.52
N ARG A 4 -20.84 -3.53 -30.29
CA ARG A 4 -20.10 -2.33 -29.86
C ARG A 4 -19.98 -2.22 -28.34
N VAL A 5 -20.82 -2.94 -27.58
CA VAL A 5 -20.89 -2.87 -26.11
C VAL A 5 -19.92 -3.87 -25.45
N VAL A 6 -19.63 -4.98 -26.13
CA VAL A 6 -18.70 -6.03 -25.67
C VAL A 6 -17.28 -5.50 -25.36
N PRO A 7 -16.60 -4.72 -26.24
CA PRO A 7 -15.25 -4.24 -25.94
C PRO A 7 -15.22 -3.23 -24.78
N LEU A 8 -16.27 -2.40 -24.66
CA LEU A 8 -16.39 -1.43 -23.56
C LEU A 8 -16.56 -2.14 -22.22
N PHE A 9 -17.38 -3.19 -22.17
CA PHE A 9 -17.57 -4.01 -20.98
C PHE A 9 -16.28 -4.71 -20.56
N LEU A 10 -15.50 -5.22 -21.52
CA LEU A 10 -14.22 -5.88 -21.23
C LEU A 10 -13.23 -4.92 -20.57
N ILE A 11 -13.11 -3.68 -21.07
CA ILE A 11 -12.19 -2.67 -20.50
C ILE A 11 -12.54 -2.33 -19.04
N VAL A 12 -13.84 -2.29 -18.71
CA VAL A 12 -14.29 -2.05 -17.33
C VAL A 12 -13.94 -3.22 -16.41
N LEU A 13 -13.93 -4.46 -16.90
CA LEU A 13 -13.58 -5.63 -16.10
C LEU A 13 -12.08 -5.70 -15.75
N ILE A 14 -11.20 -5.13 -16.58
CA ILE A 14 -9.75 -5.09 -16.35
C ILE A 14 -9.27 -3.81 -15.66
N SER A 15 -10.15 -2.83 -15.41
CA SER A 15 -9.77 -1.67 -14.59
C SER A 15 -9.77 -2.04 -13.11
N GLY A 16 -8.59 -2.23 -12.53
CA GLY A 16 -8.39 -2.50 -11.10
C GLY A 16 -7.37 -1.55 -10.46
N CYS A 17 -7.42 -1.43 -9.13
CA CYS A 17 -6.38 -0.73 -8.38
C CYS A 17 -5.14 -1.63 -8.27
N TYR A 18 -4.08 -1.28 -9.02
CA TYR A 18 -2.81 -2.01 -9.03
C TYR A 18 -1.80 -1.50 -8.01
N HIS A 19 -2.14 -0.45 -7.27
CA HIS A 19 -1.31 0.18 -6.25
C HIS A 19 -2.19 0.55 -5.06
N ALA A 20 -1.78 0.10 -3.88
CA ALA A 20 -2.38 0.46 -2.61
C ALA A 20 -1.28 0.86 -1.64
N GLN A 21 -1.51 1.93 -0.88
CA GLN A 21 -0.60 2.41 0.16
C GLN A 21 -1.38 2.65 1.45
N ILE A 22 -0.81 2.20 2.57
CA ILE A 22 -1.38 2.37 3.90
C ILE A 22 -0.28 3.02 4.75
N SER A 23 -0.51 4.25 5.19
CA SER A 23 0.40 4.97 6.10
C SER A 23 -0.20 5.01 7.50
N THR A 24 0.64 4.76 8.51
CA THR A 24 0.24 4.80 9.93
C THR A 24 0.42 6.20 10.53
N GLY A 25 1.08 7.12 9.81
CA GLY A 25 1.43 8.46 10.29
C GLY A 25 2.71 8.49 11.15
N ALA A 26 3.37 7.36 11.38
CA ALA A 26 4.68 7.34 12.02
C ALA A 26 5.79 7.79 11.03
N PRO A 27 6.83 8.51 11.50
CA PRO A 27 7.92 8.95 10.63
C PRO A 27 8.65 7.76 10.00
N PRO A 28 8.99 7.81 8.71
CA PRO A 28 9.64 6.69 8.02
C PRO A 28 11.11 6.53 8.45
N SER A 29 11.55 5.28 8.58
CA SER A 29 12.96 4.90 8.78
C SER A 29 13.61 4.58 7.43
N PRO A 30 14.95 4.69 7.31
CA PRO A 30 15.69 4.16 6.16
C PRO A 30 15.55 2.63 6.00
N GLN A 31 15.05 1.93 7.02
CA GLN A 31 14.83 0.50 6.98
C GLN A 31 13.56 0.16 6.18
N VAL A 32 13.76 -0.49 5.03
CA VAL A 32 12.70 -0.94 4.12
C VAL A 32 12.82 -2.44 3.90
N ILE A 33 11.71 -3.14 4.02
CA ILE A 33 11.58 -4.57 3.75
C ILE A 33 10.86 -4.69 2.40
N ASP A 34 11.60 -5.13 1.39
CA ASP A 34 11.08 -5.29 0.03
C ASP A 34 10.86 -6.78 -0.29
N GLN A 35 9.65 -7.11 -0.72
CA GLN A 35 9.24 -8.46 -1.10
C GLN A 35 8.55 -8.40 -2.47
N PRO A 36 9.30 -8.54 -3.57
CA PRO A 36 8.76 -8.37 -4.93
C PRO A 36 7.76 -9.45 -5.34
N TRP A 37 7.82 -10.61 -4.67
CA TRP A 37 7.07 -11.81 -5.02
C TRP A 37 6.33 -12.41 -3.81
N ALA A 38 5.30 -11.72 -3.35
CA ALA A 38 4.37 -12.24 -2.37
C ALA A 38 3.31 -13.11 -3.06
N HIS A 39 3.30 -14.39 -2.74
CA HIS A 39 2.45 -15.39 -3.42
C HIS A 39 1.00 -15.30 -2.94
N SER A 40 0.07 -14.86 -3.79
CA SER A 40 -1.36 -14.99 -3.54
C SER A 40 -2.00 -15.89 -4.60
N PHE A 41 -3.15 -16.48 -4.27
CA PHE A 41 -3.82 -17.43 -5.16
C PHE A 41 -5.28 -17.05 -5.38
N ILE A 42 -5.82 -17.52 -6.51
CA ILE A 42 -7.24 -17.40 -6.87
C ILE A 42 -7.67 -15.93 -6.85
N GLY A 43 -7.05 -15.11 -7.70
CA GLY A 43 -7.34 -13.68 -7.81
C GLY A 43 -7.11 -12.87 -6.52
N GLY A 44 -6.31 -13.39 -5.58
CA GLY A 44 -6.06 -12.76 -4.28
C GLY A 44 -7.00 -13.18 -3.16
N LEU A 45 -7.85 -14.20 -3.37
CA LEU A 45 -8.69 -14.77 -2.31
C LEU A 45 -7.85 -15.44 -1.22
N VAL A 46 -6.76 -16.09 -1.61
CA VAL A 46 -5.78 -16.63 -0.65
C VAL A 46 -4.71 -15.56 -0.45
N PRO A 47 -4.63 -14.93 0.73
CA PRO A 47 -3.67 -13.88 0.99
C PRO A 47 -2.25 -14.44 0.96
N PRO A 48 -1.25 -13.58 0.68
CA PRO A 48 0.14 -13.96 0.79
C PRO A 48 0.53 -14.28 2.24
N ASN A 49 1.60 -15.05 2.40
CA ASN A 49 2.14 -15.34 3.72
C ASN A 49 2.43 -14.03 4.48
N PRO A 50 1.96 -13.91 5.73
CA PRO A 50 2.14 -12.70 6.51
C PRO A 50 3.62 -12.44 6.75
N ILE A 51 4.04 -11.20 6.50
CA ILE A 51 5.37 -10.74 6.87
C ILE A 51 5.29 -10.27 8.31
N ASP A 52 6.12 -10.87 9.18
CA ASP A 52 6.15 -10.53 10.59
C ASP A 52 6.91 -9.22 10.81
N ALA A 53 6.27 -8.10 10.46
CA ALA A 53 6.85 -6.77 10.54
C ALA A 53 7.25 -6.39 11.97
N SER A 54 6.64 -7.03 12.98
CA SER A 54 6.98 -6.86 14.40
C SER A 54 8.42 -7.30 14.73
N THR A 55 8.92 -8.34 14.05
CA THR A 55 10.25 -8.89 14.29
C THR A 55 11.35 -8.11 13.58
N GLN A 56 11.01 -7.48 12.46
CA GLN A 56 11.97 -6.76 11.61
C GLN A 56 11.97 -5.26 11.90
N CYS A 57 10.83 -4.66 12.24
CA CYS A 57 10.71 -3.25 12.56
C CYS A 57 10.54 -3.04 14.08
N ALA A 58 11.64 -2.75 14.78
CA ALA A 58 11.64 -2.57 16.25
C ALA A 58 10.71 -1.43 16.73
N ASN A 59 10.54 -0.37 15.93
CA ASN A 59 9.73 0.80 16.26
C ASN A 59 8.33 0.76 15.63
N GLY A 60 7.92 -0.36 15.03
CA GLY A 60 6.66 -0.51 14.30
C GLY A 60 6.75 -0.12 12.82
N VAL A 61 5.60 -0.04 12.15
CA VAL A 61 5.50 0.18 10.70
C VAL A 61 5.06 1.61 10.42
N SER A 62 5.75 2.30 9.51
CA SER A 62 5.37 3.63 9.03
C SER A 62 4.42 3.52 7.83
N ARG A 63 4.77 2.69 6.85
CA ARG A 63 4.01 2.57 5.61
C ARG A 63 4.07 1.16 5.04
N VAL A 64 2.96 0.68 4.51
CA VAL A 64 2.86 -0.57 3.76
C VAL A 64 2.39 -0.23 2.36
N GLU A 65 3.12 -0.69 1.36
CA GLU A 65 2.76 -0.57 -0.04
C GLU A 65 2.54 -1.94 -0.65
N THR A 66 1.50 -2.05 -1.45
CA THR A 66 1.19 -3.23 -2.25
C THR A 66 1.05 -2.79 -3.70
N ARG A 67 1.86 -3.36 -4.58
CA ARG A 67 1.91 -3.02 -6.00
C ARG A 67 1.85 -4.28 -6.85
N LEU A 68 1.20 -4.21 -8.00
CA LEU A 68 1.35 -5.23 -9.05
C LEU A 68 2.39 -4.74 -10.06
N SER A 69 3.56 -5.38 -10.07
CA SER A 69 4.57 -5.16 -11.10
C SER A 69 4.11 -5.72 -12.45
N PHE A 70 4.75 -5.29 -13.53
CA PHE A 70 4.47 -5.84 -14.86
C PHE A 70 4.63 -7.36 -14.90
N LEU A 71 5.70 -7.89 -14.29
CA LEU A 71 5.93 -9.34 -14.22
C LEU A 71 4.86 -10.06 -13.39
N ASN A 72 4.37 -9.42 -12.32
CA ASN A 72 3.28 -9.95 -11.52
C ASN A 72 1.98 -10.04 -12.32
N LEU A 73 1.67 -9.03 -13.15
CA LEU A 73 0.53 -9.05 -14.07
C LEU A 73 0.67 -10.14 -15.14
N VAL A 74 1.87 -10.32 -15.69
CA VAL A 74 2.13 -11.40 -16.67
C VAL A 74 1.93 -12.76 -16.02
N ALA A 75 2.48 -13.00 -14.83
CA ALA A 75 2.29 -14.24 -14.09
C ALA A 75 0.81 -14.50 -13.77
N ASN A 76 0.08 -13.45 -13.38
CA ASN A 76 -1.36 -13.52 -13.16
C ASN A 76 -2.12 -13.92 -14.45
N ALA A 77 -1.84 -13.25 -15.56
CA ALA A 77 -2.51 -13.51 -16.84
C ALA A 77 -2.21 -14.91 -17.38
N VAL A 78 -0.94 -15.33 -17.37
CA VAL A 78 -0.50 -16.65 -17.87
C VAL A 78 -1.12 -17.80 -17.07
N THR A 79 -1.36 -17.57 -15.77
CA THR A 79 -1.97 -18.58 -14.90
C THR A 79 -3.48 -18.43 -14.77
N PHE A 80 -4.12 -17.61 -15.62
CA PHE A 80 -5.56 -17.33 -15.58
C PHE A 80 -6.04 -16.93 -14.17
N SER A 81 -5.26 -16.09 -13.49
CA SER A 81 -5.47 -15.60 -12.13
C SER A 81 -5.43 -16.66 -11.01
N ILE A 82 -5.08 -17.92 -11.30
CA ILE A 82 -4.86 -18.95 -10.26
C ILE A 82 -3.68 -18.56 -9.38
N TYR A 83 -2.61 -18.03 -9.97
CA TYR A 83 -1.45 -17.53 -9.26
C TYR A 83 -1.33 -16.02 -9.47
N SER A 84 -1.53 -15.26 -8.40
CA SER A 84 -1.65 -13.81 -8.44
C SER A 84 -0.56 -13.15 -7.59
N PRO A 85 0.73 -13.22 -7.99
CA PRO A 85 1.78 -12.63 -7.18
C PRO A 85 1.64 -11.10 -7.09
N MET A 86 2.13 -10.52 -5.99
CA MET A 86 2.17 -9.07 -5.76
C MET A 86 3.51 -8.64 -5.15
N HIS A 87 3.83 -7.36 -5.26
CA HIS A 87 5.01 -6.74 -4.66
C HIS A 87 4.59 -6.03 -3.37
N LEU A 88 5.17 -6.46 -2.25
CA LEU A 88 4.97 -5.84 -0.94
C LEU A 88 6.22 -5.07 -0.53
N THR A 89 6.05 -3.81 -0.15
CA THR A 89 7.12 -2.98 0.41
C THR A 89 6.67 -2.45 1.75
N VAL A 90 7.40 -2.76 2.82
CA VAL A 90 7.11 -2.31 4.18
C VAL A 90 8.22 -1.35 4.61
N VAL A 91 7.83 -0.12 4.93
CA VAL A 91 8.73 0.90 5.47
C VAL A 91 8.56 0.91 6.99
N CYS A 92 9.65 0.63 7.71
CA CYS A 92 9.64 0.67 9.18
C CYS A 92 9.51 2.10 9.70
N ALA A 93 9.00 2.27 10.91
CA ALA A 93 8.99 3.56 11.60
C ALA A 93 10.38 3.92 12.14
N ALA A 94 10.72 5.21 12.11
CA ALA A 94 11.91 5.75 12.74
C ALA A 94 11.77 5.69 14.27
N GLY A 95 12.85 5.31 14.95
CA GLY A 95 12.96 5.43 16.40
C GLY A 95 13.04 6.90 16.84
N GLN A 96 12.81 7.15 18.13
CA GLN A 96 12.81 8.51 18.72
C GLN A 96 14.08 9.29 18.39
N GLU A 97 15.23 8.61 18.41
CA GLU A 97 16.54 9.16 18.03
C GLU A 97 16.61 9.54 16.55
N GLN A 98 16.14 8.69 15.64
CA GLN A 98 16.16 8.94 14.20
C GLN A 98 15.17 10.05 13.78
N ALA A 99 14.02 10.13 14.46
CA ALA A 99 13.04 11.20 14.28
C ALA A 99 13.59 12.58 14.68
N LEU A 100 14.53 12.63 15.64
CA LEU A 100 15.12 13.88 16.13
C LEU A 100 16.13 14.49 15.14
N TRP A 101 16.80 13.65 14.34
CA TRP A 101 17.81 14.08 13.36
C TRP A 101 17.28 14.15 11.94
N THR A 102 15.99 13.84 11.69
CA THR A 102 15.39 14.03 10.38
C THR A 102 15.26 15.55 10.17
N PRO A 103 16.16 16.19 9.40
CA PRO A 103 16.01 17.62 9.12
C PRO A 103 14.71 17.78 8.33
N ALA A 104 14.06 18.93 8.45
CA ALA A 104 12.77 19.26 7.82
C ALA A 104 12.81 19.30 6.27
N LEU A 105 13.28 18.24 5.62
CA LEU A 105 13.24 18.00 4.18
C LEU A 105 11.99 17.21 3.77
N GLU A 106 11.28 16.59 4.73
CA GLU A 106 9.99 15.91 4.51
C GLU A 106 8.79 16.87 4.40
N ALA A 107 9.00 18.19 4.41
CA ALA A 107 7.90 19.16 4.28
C ALA A 107 7.33 19.27 2.86
N GLU A 108 7.92 18.61 1.85
CA GLU A 108 7.46 18.70 0.46
C GLU A 108 6.76 17.44 -0.09
N ASP A 109 6.90 16.27 0.55
CA ASP A 109 6.16 15.04 0.15
C ASP A 109 4.90 14.88 1.01
N GLU A 110 4.12 15.96 1.17
CA GLU A 110 2.71 15.79 1.51
C GLU A 110 2.02 15.29 0.23
N PRO A 111 1.57 14.03 0.13
CA PRO A 111 0.65 13.68 -0.93
C PRO A 111 -0.60 14.49 -0.62
N LYS A 112 -0.91 15.50 -1.45
CA LYS A 112 -2.10 16.35 -1.36
C LYS A 112 -3.34 15.48 -1.28
N LEU A 113 -3.64 15.00 -0.08
CA LEU A 113 -4.88 14.39 0.27
C LEU A 113 -5.75 15.59 0.59
N GLY A 114 -6.64 15.92 -0.35
CA GLY A 114 -7.63 16.98 -0.17
C GLY A 114 -8.22 16.89 1.25
N PRO A 115 -8.59 18.04 1.82
CA PRO A 115 -8.88 18.16 3.25
C PRO A 115 -9.78 17.02 3.70
N ARG A 116 -9.28 16.25 4.67
CA ARG A 116 -10.08 15.32 5.44
C ARG A 116 -11.09 16.15 6.23
N LEU A 117 -12.18 16.54 5.57
CA LEU A 117 -13.44 16.89 6.19
C LEU A 117 -13.85 15.64 6.95
N ASP A 118 -13.38 15.48 8.19
CA ASP A 118 -13.91 14.60 9.24
C ASP A 118 -12.92 14.55 10.41
N ARG A 119 -12.88 15.62 11.21
CA ARG A 119 -12.93 15.58 12.69
C ARG A 119 -12.94 17.02 13.21
N ALA A 120 -14.14 17.56 13.39
CA ALA A 120 -14.32 18.80 14.13
C ALA A 120 -13.71 18.66 15.54
N PRO A 121 -12.97 19.65 16.04
CA PRO A 121 -12.56 19.72 17.43
C PRO A 121 -13.79 20.09 18.28
N THR A 122 -14.61 19.13 18.68
CA THR A 122 -15.53 19.34 19.80
C THR A 122 -14.76 19.14 21.10
N SER A 123 -14.06 20.18 21.52
CA SER A 123 -13.87 20.45 22.93
C SER A 123 -13.95 21.95 23.14
N PRO A 124 -14.91 22.39 23.98
CA PRO A 124 -14.59 23.32 25.02
C PRO A 124 -14.82 22.65 26.37
N ARG A 125 -13.76 22.63 27.18
CA ARG A 125 -13.88 22.61 28.64
C ARG A 125 -14.83 23.73 29.08
N VAL A 126 -15.82 23.41 29.89
CA VAL A 126 -16.50 24.37 30.78
C VAL A 126 -16.73 23.65 32.11
N PHE A 127 -16.15 24.24 33.17
CA PHE A 127 -16.31 24.05 34.62
C PHE A 127 -16.75 22.70 35.19
#